data_AF-A0AAD3HJR5-F1
#
_entry.id   AF-A0AAD3HJR5-F1
#
_cell.length_a   1.000
_cell.length_b   1.000
_cell.length_c   1.000
_cell.angle_alpha   90.00
_cell.angle_beta   90.00
_cell.angle_gamma   90.00
#
_symmetry.space_group_name_H-M   'P 1'
#
loop_
_entity.id
_entity.type
_entity.pdbx_description
1 polymer ?
#
loop_
_entity_poly.entity_id
_entity_poly.type
_entity_poly.pdbx_seq_one_letter_code
_entity_poly.pdbx_strand_id
1 'polypeptide(L)'
;MGLGIQHSARFVLFLSASTFKSAYVRFEIQTALRLGKPTLVLHDPDPASPAHTDLQQQRAAAPPALRPILEGPCLAWPSPGADLDAFVRQVMQVCDFGGHMAAPGGSGGAAEVAAG
;
A
#
# COMPACT_ATOMS: atom_id res chain seq x y z
N MET A 1 14.68 -10.72 -12.66
CA MET A 1 14.21 -9.42 -12.11
C MET A 1 12.87 -9.67 -11.46
N GLY A 2 12.69 -9.27 -10.20
CA GLY A 2 11.59 -9.72 -9.33
C GLY A 2 12.04 -10.01 -7.90
N LEU A 3 13.35 -10.11 -7.67
CA LEU A 3 13.95 -10.29 -6.34
C LEU A 3 13.48 -9.23 -5.35
N GLY A 4 13.37 -7.96 -5.79
CA GLY A 4 12.86 -6.88 -4.94
C GLY A 4 11.47 -7.16 -4.37
N ILE A 5 10.54 -7.60 -5.22
CA ILE A 5 9.16 -7.93 -4.79
C ILE A 5 9.14 -9.22 -3.97
N GLN A 6 9.97 -10.21 -4.33
CA GLN A 6 10.06 -11.46 -3.58
C GLN A 6 10.47 -11.21 -2.12
N HIS A 7 11.48 -10.37 -1.91
CA HIS A 7 12.02 -10.07 -0.59
C HIS A 7 11.34 -8.92 0.15
N SER A 8 10.52 -8.10 -0.52
CA SER A 8 9.79 -7.02 0.16
C SER A 8 8.65 -7.56 1.02
N ALA A 9 8.42 -6.96 2.18
CA ALA A 9 7.24 -7.29 3.00
C ALA A 9 5.94 -6.83 2.34
N ARG A 10 6.00 -5.70 1.61
CA ARG A 10 4.84 -5.01 1.04
C ARG A 10 5.14 -4.51 -0.37
N PHE A 11 4.08 -4.18 -1.10
CA PHE A 11 4.15 -3.61 -2.44
C PHE A 11 3.47 -2.24 -2.42
N VAL A 12 4.11 -1.21 -2.96
CA VAL A 12 3.52 0.13 -3.10
C VAL A 12 3.41 0.44 -4.58
N LEU A 13 2.18 0.69 -5.03
CA LEU A 13 1.88 0.96 -6.44
C LEU A 13 1.53 2.44 -6.62
N PHE A 14 2.35 3.17 -7.37
CA PHE A 14 2.04 4.51 -7.83
C PHE A 14 1.23 4.44 -9.12
N LEU A 15 -0.01 4.94 -9.09
CA LEU A 15 -0.86 5.02 -10.25
C LEU A 15 -0.49 6.22 -11.12
N SER A 16 -0.47 5.94 -12.40
CA SER A 16 -0.37 6.87 -13.51
C SER A 16 -1.19 6.35 -14.70
N ALA A 17 -1.45 7.21 -15.69
CA ALA A 17 -2.16 6.82 -16.91
C ALA A 17 -1.51 5.69 -17.73
N SER A 18 -0.23 5.35 -17.47
CA SER A 18 0.53 4.32 -18.17
C SER A 18 0.77 3.05 -17.36
N THR A 19 0.29 2.98 -16.11
CA THR A 19 0.52 1.86 -15.17
C THR A 19 0.28 0.50 -15.81
N PHE A 20 -0.89 0.32 -16.44
CA PHE A 20 -1.26 -0.96 -17.07
C PHE A 20 -0.78 -1.11 -18.52
N LYS A 21 -0.11 -0.10 -19.09
CA LYS A 21 0.46 -0.16 -20.45
C LYS A 21 1.87 -0.76 -20.43
N SER A 22 2.62 -0.53 -19.35
CA SER A 22 3.98 -1.05 -19.21
C SER A 22 3.98 -2.56 -18.93
N ALA A 23 4.61 -3.34 -19.81
CA ALA A 23 4.77 -4.79 -19.62
C ALA A 23 5.53 -5.11 -18.32
N TYR A 24 6.50 -4.27 -17.96
CA TYR A 24 7.29 -4.41 -16.74
C TYR A 24 6.42 -4.23 -15.49
N VAL A 25 5.64 -3.14 -15.43
CA VAL A 25 4.75 -2.86 -14.29
C VAL A 25 3.69 -3.95 -14.16
N ARG A 26 3.14 -4.44 -15.28
CA ARG A 26 2.19 -5.56 -15.26
C ARG A 26 2.82 -6.82 -14.66
N PHE A 27 4.06 -7.15 -15.03
CA PHE A 27 4.78 -8.30 -14.48
C PHE A 27 5.01 -8.17 -12.97
N GLU A 28 5.36 -6.97 -12.50
CA GLU A 28 5.53 -6.68 -11.07
C GLU A 28 4.21 -6.83 -10.30
N ILE A 29 3.12 -6.26 -10.80
CA ILE A 29 1.78 -6.39 -10.21
C ILE A 29 1.35 -7.86 -10.15
N GLN A 30 1.53 -8.62 -11.24
CA GLN A 30 1.22 -10.05 -11.26
C GLN A 30 2.04 -10.82 -10.23
N THR A 31 3.31 -10.46 -10.06
CA THR A 31 4.18 -11.08 -9.08
C THR A 31 3.73 -10.76 -7.66
N ALA A 32 3.37 -9.51 -7.36
CA ALA A 32 2.83 -9.09 -6.08
C ALA A 32 1.52 -9.83 -5.74
N LEU A 33 0.59 -9.92 -6.70
CA LEU A 33 -0.67 -10.65 -6.56
C LEU A 33 -0.45 -12.14 -6.30
N ARG A 34 0.41 -12.78 -7.10
CA ARG A 34 0.74 -14.21 -6.94
C ARG A 34 1.36 -14.52 -5.58
N LEU A 35 2.17 -13.61 -5.05
CA LEU A 35 2.81 -13.73 -3.73
C LEU A 35 1.92 -13.23 -2.59
N GLY A 36 0.69 -12.78 -2.86
CA GLY A 36 -0.22 -12.25 -1.86
C GLY A 36 0.32 -11.04 -1.11
N LYS A 37 1.15 -10.20 -1.76
CA LYS A 37 1.78 -9.06 -1.09
C LYS A 37 0.72 -8.03 -0.68
N PRO A 38 0.70 -7.61 0.60
CA PRO A 38 -0.10 -6.46 1.01
C PRO A 38 0.30 -5.25 0.15
N THR A 39 -0.71 -4.65 -0.49
CA THR A 39 -0.48 -3.58 -1.46
C THR A 39 -1.13 -2.28 -1.02
N LEU A 40 -0.34 -1.21 -1.01
CA LEU A 40 -0.82 0.16 -0.90
C LEU A 40 -0.82 0.80 -2.29
N VAL A 41 -1.95 1.41 -2.66
CA VAL A 41 -2.09 2.16 -3.91
C VAL A 41 -1.94 3.65 -3.62
N LEU A 42 -1.10 4.33 -4.36
CA LEU A 42 -0.94 5.78 -4.33
C LEU A 42 -1.44 6.37 -5.64
N HIS A 43 -2.20 7.46 -5.59
CA HIS A 43 -2.65 8.17 -6.78
C HIS A 43 -2.52 9.67 -6.60
N ASP A 44 -2.35 10.40 -7.70
CA ASP A 44 -2.40 11.85 -7.67
C ASP A 44 -3.84 12.33 -7.91
N PRO A 45 -4.53 12.92 -6.91
CA PRO A 45 -5.89 13.41 -7.07
C PRO A 45 -5.96 14.71 -7.87
N ASP A 46 -4.87 15.46 -8.02
CA ASP A 46 -4.89 16.82 -8.56
C ASP A 46 -5.05 16.79 -10.09
N PRO A 47 -6.17 17.27 -10.67
CA PRO A 47 -6.38 17.31 -12.11
C PRO A 47 -5.38 18.17 -12.88
N ALA A 48 -4.72 19.12 -12.21
CA ALA A 48 -3.69 19.96 -12.83
C ALA A 48 -2.32 19.26 -12.91
N SER A 49 -2.13 18.17 -12.16
CA SER A 49 -0.88 17.42 -12.18
C SER A 49 -0.76 16.56 -13.45
N PRO A 50 0.42 16.50 -14.09
CA PRO A 50 0.65 15.56 -15.19
C PRO A 50 0.59 14.08 -14.74
N ALA A 51 0.71 13.82 -13.43
CA ALA A 51 0.55 12.50 -12.84
C ALA A 51 -0.90 12.20 -12.41
N HIS A 52 -1.82 13.15 -12.60
CA HIS A 52 -3.23 13.00 -12.25
C HIS A 52 -3.77 11.66 -12.73
N THR A 53 -4.47 10.99 -11.84
CA THR A 53 -5.15 9.76 -12.22
C THR A 53 -6.50 9.62 -11.54
N ASP A 54 -7.57 9.51 -12.34
CA ASP A 54 -8.90 9.14 -11.87
C ASP A 54 -8.91 7.65 -11.49
N LEU A 55 -9.09 7.36 -10.20
CA LEU A 55 -9.10 6.00 -9.66
C LEU A 55 -10.20 5.11 -10.26
N GLN A 56 -11.40 5.66 -10.50
CA GLN A 56 -12.50 4.89 -11.07
C GLN A 56 -12.20 4.53 -12.52
N GLN A 57 -11.64 5.47 -13.27
CA GLN A 57 -11.18 5.21 -14.63
C GLN A 57 -10.07 4.15 -14.65
N GLN A 58 -9.11 4.19 -13.71
CA GLN A 58 -8.07 3.16 -13.61
C GLN A 58 -8.65 1.77 -13.30
N ARG A 59 -9.63 1.69 -12.38
CA ARG A 59 -10.30 0.42 -12.06
C ARG A 59 -11.04 -0.18 -13.25
N ALA A 60 -11.71 0.68 -14.03
CA ALA A 60 -12.38 0.27 -15.26
C ALA A 60 -11.38 -0.17 -16.35
N ALA A 61 -10.29 0.57 -16.51
CA ALA A 61 -9.26 0.31 -17.53
C ALA A 61 -8.31 -0.84 -17.16
N ALA A 62 -8.21 -1.21 -15.88
CA ALA A 62 -7.36 -2.29 -15.41
C ALA A 62 -7.78 -3.63 -16.04
N PRO A 63 -6.83 -4.40 -16.61
CA PRO A 63 -7.10 -5.77 -17.05
C PRO A 63 -7.70 -6.59 -15.90
N PRO A 64 -8.69 -7.49 -16.16
CA PRO A 64 -9.38 -8.22 -15.10
C PRO A 64 -8.44 -8.96 -14.14
N ALA A 65 -7.35 -9.53 -14.65
CA ALA A 65 -6.35 -10.24 -13.85
C ALA A 65 -5.53 -9.34 -12.91
N LEU A 66 -5.47 -8.03 -13.16
CA LEU A 66 -4.70 -7.07 -12.35
C LEU A 66 -5.58 -6.24 -11.43
N ARG A 67 -6.88 -6.14 -11.73
CA ARG A 67 -7.85 -5.35 -10.94
C ARG A 67 -7.80 -5.61 -9.43
N PRO A 68 -7.58 -6.85 -8.92
CA PRO A 68 -7.47 -7.08 -7.48
C PRO A 68 -6.42 -6.24 -6.75
N ILE A 69 -5.38 -5.75 -7.45
CA ILE A 69 -4.35 -4.88 -6.84
C ILE A 69 -4.92 -3.51 -6.39
N LEU A 70 -6.05 -3.09 -6.97
CA LEU A 70 -6.69 -1.79 -6.74
C LEU A 70 -7.78 -1.81 -5.66
N GLU A 71 -8.07 -2.99 -5.10
CA GLU A 71 -9.08 -3.18 -4.04
C GLU A 71 -8.50 -2.97 -2.64
N GLY A 72 -7.16 -2.87 -2.54
CA GLY A 72 -6.46 -2.58 -1.31
C GLY A 72 -6.60 -1.12 -0.84
N PRO A 73 -5.96 -0.79 0.29
CA PRO A 73 -5.91 0.58 0.76
C PRO A 73 -5.31 1.51 -0.30
N CYS A 74 -5.88 2.71 -0.39
CA CYS A 74 -5.48 3.71 -1.35
C CYS A 74 -5.32 5.07 -0.68
N LEU A 75 -4.21 5.76 -0.96
CA LEU A 75 -3.93 7.10 -0.44
C LEU A 75 -3.68 8.07 -1.60
N ALA A 76 -4.13 9.31 -1.41
CA ALA A 76 -3.80 10.42 -2.28
C ALA A 76 -2.36 10.87 -2.02
N TRP A 77 -1.60 11.10 -3.09
CA TRP A 77 -0.29 11.71 -3.02
C TRP A 77 -0.40 13.15 -2.50
N PRO A 78 0.46 13.58 -1.56
CA PRO A 78 0.36 14.93 -1.00
C PRO A 78 0.67 15.99 -2.06
N SER A 79 -0.17 17.02 -2.11
CA SER A 79 0.08 18.21 -2.91
C SER A 79 1.33 18.95 -2.43
N PRO A 80 1.98 19.76 -3.29
CA PRO A 80 3.08 20.62 -2.86
C PRO A 80 2.68 21.51 -1.67
N GLY A 81 3.52 21.55 -0.64
CA GLY A 81 3.27 22.33 0.59
C GLY A 81 2.45 21.61 1.67
N ALA A 82 1.96 20.39 1.39
CA ALA A 82 1.35 19.54 2.42
C ALA A 82 2.39 19.03 3.44
N ASP A 83 1.91 18.66 4.63
CA ASP A 83 2.73 18.06 5.68
C ASP A 83 3.15 16.63 5.26
N LEU A 84 4.39 16.53 4.77
CA LEU A 84 4.98 15.27 4.34
C LEU A 84 5.14 14.28 5.51
N ASP A 85 5.43 14.75 6.72
CA ASP A 85 5.61 13.89 7.90
C ASP A 85 4.27 13.27 8.33
N ALA A 86 3.18 14.03 8.25
CA ALA A 86 1.84 13.50 8.43
C ALA A 86 1.51 12.42 7.39
N PHE A 87 1.82 12.66 6.11
CA PHE A 87 1.60 11.67 5.05
C PHE A 87 2.42 10.40 5.27
N VAL A 88 3.71 10.52 5.60
CA VAL A 88 4.58 9.37 5.90
C VAL A 88 4.03 8.58 7.08
N ARG A 89 3.57 9.22 8.16
CA ARG A 89 2.92 8.54 9.29
C ARG A 89 1.67 7.77 8.85
N GLN A 90 0.86 8.36 7.96
CA GLN A 90 -0.32 7.70 7.40
C GLN A 90 0.06 6.46 6.58
N VAL A 91 1.09 6.56 5.73
CA VAL A 91 1.63 5.41 4.97
C VAL A 91 2.09 4.31 5.92
N MET A 92 2.84 4.68 6.96
CA MET A 92 3.35 3.73 7.96
C MET A 92 2.23 3.01 8.72
N GLN A 93 1.14 3.71 9.03
CA GLN A 93 -0.03 3.16 9.70
C GLN A 93 -0.82 2.21 8.78
N VAL A 94 -1.12 2.65 7.55
CA VAL A 94 -1.92 1.86 6.58
C VAL A 94 -1.17 0.62 6.13
N CYS A 95 0.13 0.77 5.90
CA CYS A 95 0.97 -0.35 5.60
C CYS A 95 1.39 -1.10 6.85
N ASP A 96 0.88 -0.83 8.06
CA ASP A 96 1.27 -1.55 9.29
C ASP A 96 2.80 -1.81 9.39
N PHE A 97 3.60 -0.80 9.03
CA PHE A 97 5.05 -0.85 9.21
C PHE A 97 5.43 -0.68 10.70
N GLY A 98 4.45 -0.41 11.57
CA GLY A 98 4.60 -0.32 13.02
C GLY A 98 4.29 -1.61 13.81
N GLY A 99 3.61 -2.60 13.21
CA GLY A 99 3.14 -3.81 13.90
C GLY A 99 4.22 -4.80 14.36
N HIS A 100 5.50 -4.52 14.14
CA HIS A 100 6.64 -5.33 14.63
C HIS A 100 7.63 -4.55 15.50
N MET A 101 7.22 -3.42 16.07
CA MET A 101 7.83 -2.90 17.30
C MET A 101 7.08 -3.48 18.51
N ALA A 102 6.86 -4.79 18.53
CA ALA A 102 6.50 -5.48 19.77
C ALA A 102 7.73 -5.37 20.67
N ALA A 103 7.65 -4.49 21.66
CA ALA A 103 8.66 -4.40 22.71
C ALA A 103 8.90 -5.80 23.31
N PRO A 104 10.16 -6.28 23.42
CA PRO A 104 10.42 -7.50 24.15
C PRO A 104 10.33 -7.18 25.64
N GLY A 105 9.22 -7.52 26.30
CA GLY A 105 9.16 -7.45 27.75
C GLY A 105 7.75 -7.44 28.34
N GLY A 106 7.37 -8.56 28.94
CA GLY A 106 6.15 -8.66 29.73
C GLY A 106 5.72 -10.08 30.04
N SER A 107 6.64 -10.95 30.43
CA SER A 107 6.31 -12.19 31.14
C SER A 107 5.94 -11.87 32.60
N GLY A 108 4.86 -12.48 33.08
CA GLY A 108 4.42 -12.44 34.47
C GLY A 108 3.07 -11.72 34.60
N GLY A 109 2.01 -12.31 35.14
CA GLY A 109 1.83 -13.55 35.85
C GLY A 109 0.39 -13.55 36.37
N ALA A 110 -0.23 -14.71 36.46
CA ALA A 110 -1.57 -14.88 36.99
C ALA A 110 -1.67 -14.44 38.46
N ALA A 111 -2.76 -13.76 38.83
CA ALA A 111 -3.38 -13.86 40.14
C ALA A 111 -4.83 -13.36 40.09
N GLU A 112 -5.73 -14.34 40.10
CA GLU A 112 -7.07 -14.34 40.66
C GLU A 112 -7.25 -13.36 41.84
N VAL A 113 -8.35 -12.60 41.84
CA VAL A 113 -8.85 -11.93 43.04
C VAL A 113 -10.36 -12.19 43.15
N ALA A 114 -10.70 -13.09 44.06
CA ALA A 114 -12.02 -13.20 44.68
C ALA A 114 -12.12 -12.20 45.85
N ALA A 115 -13.24 -11.48 45.95
CA ALA A 115 -13.89 -10.93 47.16
C ALA A 115 -14.90 -9.85 46.69
N GLY A 116 -16.17 -9.83 47.10
CA GLY A 116 -16.92 -10.63 48.08
C GLY A 116 -18.42 -10.32 47.96
#